data_AF-A0A7T7FBB0-F1
#
_entry.id   AF-A0A7T7FBB0-F1
#
_cell.length_a   1.000
_cell.length_b   1.000
_cell.length_c   1.000
_cell.angle_alpha   90.00
_cell.angle_beta   90.00
_cell.angle_gamma   90.00
#
_symmetry.space_group_name_H-M   'P 1'
#
loop_
_entity.id
_entity.type
_entity.pdbx_description
1 polymer ?
#
loop_
_entity_poly.entity_id
_entity_poly.type
_entity_poly.pdbx_seq_one_letter_code
_entity_poly.pdbx_strand_id
1 'polypeptide(L)' 'MPDILRHKYAALADNPFRFFKSTCYIYYEDLAKTSDVNSSPLTWICGDLHLENFGSYRANNTLYTLI' A
#
# COMPACT_ATOMS: atom_id res chain seq x y z
N MET A 1 17.71 -0.21 -20.97
CA MET A 1 17.64 -1.50 -21.69
C MET A 1 16.18 -1.77 -22.05
N PRO A 2 15.82 -1.82 -23.35
CA PRO A 2 14.44 -1.97 -23.82
C PRO A 2 13.71 -3.21 -23.30
N ASP A 3 14.46 -4.28 -23.02
CA ASP A 3 13.89 -5.58 -22.68
C ASP A 3 13.32 -5.62 -21.25
N ILE A 4 13.92 -4.87 -20.32
CA ILE A 4 13.40 -4.74 -18.93
C ILE A 4 11.99 -4.16 -18.93
N LEU A 5 11.75 -3.16 -19.77
CA LEU A 5 10.44 -2.52 -19.88
C LEU A 5 9.40 -3.48 -20.47
N ARG A 6 9.77 -4.25 -21.50
CA ARG A 6 8.91 -5.30 -22.06
C ARG A 6 8.55 -6.36 -21.03
N HIS A 7 9.53 -6.86 -20.28
CA HIS A 7 9.27 -7.84 -19.22
C HIS A 7 8.40 -7.27 -18.09
N LYS A 8 8.60 -5.99 -17.72
CA LYS A 8 7.73 -5.29 -16.76
C LYS A 8 6.28 -5.26 -17.26
N TYR A 9 6.05 -4.85 -18.51
CA TYR A 9 4.69 -4.78 -19.06
C TYR A 9 4.03 -6.15 -19.23
N ALA A 10 4.77 -7.16 -19.70
CA ALA A 10 4.26 -8.53 -19.78
C ALA A 10 3.80 -9.02 -18.40
N ALA A 11 4.61 -8.76 -17.36
CA ALA A 11 4.25 -9.16 -16.01
C ALA A 11 3.05 -8.35 -15.47
N LEU A 12 2.97 -7.03 -15.71
CA LEU A 12 1.82 -6.21 -15.35
C LEU A 12 0.50 -6.73 -15.97
N ALA A 13 0.56 -7.23 -17.21
CA ALA A 13 -0.60 -7.72 -17.95
C ALA A 13 -1.08 -9.12 -17.51
N ASP A 14 -0.27 -9.86 -16.74
CA ASP A 14 -0.55 -11.24 -16.33
C ASP A 14 -1.78 -11.36 -15.40
N ASN A 15 -1.97 -10.41 -14.48
CA ASN A 15 -3.09 -10.42 -13.53
C ASN A 15 -3.40 -8.99 -13.03
N PRO A 16 -4.69 -8.59 -12.92
CA PRO A 16 -5.11 -7.34 -12.30
C PRO A 16 -4.43 -7.02 -10.96
N PHE A 17 -4.27 -8.00 -10.08
CA PHE A 17 -3.60 -7.80 -8.78
C PHE A 17 -2.15 -7.33 -8.95
N ARG A 18 -1.43 -7.92 -9.91
CA ARG A 18 -0.03 -7.54 -10.18
C ARG A 18 0.05 -6.14 -10.78
N PHE A 19 -0.90 -5.77 -11.62
CA PHE A 19 -1.05 -4.41 -12.14
C PHE A 19 -1.22 -3.43 -10.98
N PHE A 20 -2.29 -3.57 -10.18
CA PHE A 20 -2.60 -2.63 -9.08
C PHE A 20 -1.45 -2.49 -8.07
N LYS A 21 -0.82 -3.61 -7.67
CA LYS A 21 0.32 -3.57 -6.74
C LYS A 21 1.52 -2.82 -7.32
N SER A 22 1.80 -3.03 -8.61
CA SER A 22 3.00 -2.48 -9.25
C SER A 22 2.83 -1.04 -9.77
N THR A 23 1.58 -0.57 -9.92
CA THR A 23 1.25 0.80 -10.32
C THR A 23 0.60 1.60 -9.19
N CYS A 24 0.85 1.21 -7.93
CA CYS A 24 0.27 1.85 -6.75
C CYS A 24 0.58 3.34 -6.63
N TYR A 25 1.70 3.80 -7.19
CA TYR A 25 2.06 5.22 -7.21
C TYR A 25 1.04 6.08 -7.96
N ILE A 26 0.41 5.56 -9.03
CA ILE A 26 -0.65 6.26 -9.76
C ILE A 26 -1.85 6.50 -8.85
N TYR A 27 -2.23 5.48 -8.07
CA TYR A 27 -3.29 5.62 -7.08
C TYR A 27 -2.97 6.71 -6.05
N TYR A 28 -1.75 6.76 -5.53
CA TYR A 28 -1.36 7.81 -4.58
C TYR A 28 -1.33 9.21 -5.21
N GLU A 29 -0.91 9.34 -6.47
CA GLU A 29 -0.97 10.61 -7.21
C GLU A 29 -2.40 11.11 -7.41
N ASP A 30 -3.35 10.20 -7.67
CA ASP A 30 -4.76 10.54 -7.82
C ASP A 30 -5.40 10.84 -6.46
N LEU A 31 -5.12 10.01 -5.45
CA LEU A 31 -5.57 10.21 -4.06
C LEU A 31 -5.17 11.58 -3.53
N ALA A 32 -3.92 12.00 -3.79
CA ALA A 32 -3.43 13.31 -3.37
C ALA A 32 -4.22 14.48 -4.00
N LYS A 33 -4.82 14.29 -5.18
CA LYS A 33 -5.59 15.34 -5.87
C LYS A 33 -7.05 15.40 -5.44
N THR A 34 -7.66 14.26 -5.09
CA THR A 34 -9.12 14.17 -5.01
C THR A 34 -9.66 13.71 -3.65
N SER A 35 -8.82 13.40 -2.67
CA SER A 35 -9.27 12.73 -1.45
C SER A 35 -9.53 13.66 -0.27
N ASP A 36 -10.65 13.42 0.41
CA ASP A 36 -10.97 14.01 1.71
C ASP A 36 -9.92 13.68 2.79
N VAL A 37 -9.12 12.61 2.60
CA VAL A 37 -8.03 12.27 3.52
C VAL A 37 -6.93 13.32 3.55
N ASN A 38 -6.88 14.25 2.59
CA ASN A 38 -5.97 15.39 2.61
C ASN A 38 -6.22 16.34 3.80
N SER A 39 -7.39 16.27 4.43
CA SER A 39 -7.69 16.98 5.67
C SER A 39 -7.12 16.30 6.93
N SER A 40 -6.64 15.06 6.80
CA SER A 40 -6.07 14.30 7.91
C SER A 40 -4.68 14.80 8.29
N PRO A 41 -4.23 14.60 9.54
CA PRO A 41 -2.86 14.89 9.94
C PRO A 41 -1.85 14.15 9.07
N LEU A 42 -0.75 14.83 8.72
CA LEU A 42 0.36 14.23 8.01
C LEU A 42 0.99 13.10 8.84
N THR A 43 1.01 11.91 8.28
CA THR A 43 1.62 10.72 8.88
C THR A 43 2.39 9.91 7.85
N TRP A 44 3.29 9.05 8.32
CA TRP A 44 3.98 8.10 7.47
C TRP A 44 3.07 6.91 7.19
N ILE A 45 2.89 6.58 5.91
CA ILE A 45 2.20 5.35 5.51
C ILE A 45 3.23 4.25 5.29
N CYS A 46 3.00 3.08 5.91
CA CYS A 46 3.66 1.86 5.47
C CYS A 46 2.85 1.32 4.29
N GLY A 47 3.44 1.26 3.10
CA GLY A 47 2.76 0.91 1.84
C GLY A 47 2.24 -0.53 1.74
N ASP A 48 2.19 -1.24 2.87
CA ASP A 48 1.76 -2.63 3.00
C ASP A 48 0.76 -2.71 4.17
N LEU A 49 -0.39 -2.05 4.05
CA LEU A 49 -1.43 -2.07 5.07
C LEU A 49 -2.25 -3.37 4.99
N HIS A 50 -1.59 -4.51 5.19
CA HIS A 50 -2.25 -5.81 5.31
C HIS A 50 -2.70 -6.03 6.74
N LEU A 51 -3.89 -6.63 6.93
CA LEU A 51 -4.34 -7.04 8.26
C LEU A 51 -3.31 -7.93 8.98
N GLU A 52 -2.54 -8.71 8.22
CA GLU A 52 -1.47 -9.56 8.74
C GLU A 52 -0.26 -8.78 9.29
N ASN A 53 -0.10 -7.51 8.90
CA ASN A 53 0.95 -6.63 9.43
C ASN A 53 0.55 -5.94 10.72
N PHE A 54 -0.71 -6.05 11.16
CA PHE A 54 -1.12 -5.58 12.47
C PHE A 54 -0.76 -6.64 13.51
N GLY A 55 0.15 -6.27 14.42
CA GLY A 55 0.46 -7.09 15.58
C GLY A 55 -0.56 -6.83 16.69
N SER A 56 -0.78 -7.80 17.56
CA SER A 56 -1.44 -7.55 18.84
C SER A 56 -0.41 -7.70 19.95
N TYR A 57 -0.10 -6.61 20.64
CA TYR A 57 0.76 -6.66 21.82
C TYR A 57 -0.11 -6.84 23.07
N ARG A 58 0.20 -7.86 23.88
CA ARG A 58 -0.45 -8.05 25.19
C ARG A 58 0.28 -7.20 26.23
N ALA A 59 -0.38 -6.17 26.72
CA ALA A 59 0.12 -5.36 27.81
C ALA A 59 0.07 -6.13 29.14
N ASN A 60 0.92 -5.74 30.10
CA ASN A 60 0.97 -6.33 31.44
C ASN A 60 -0.35 -6.24 32.24
N ASN A 61 -1.33 -5.44 31.78
CA ASN A 61 -2.67 -5.36 32.36
C ASN A 61 -3.67 -6.35 31.72
N THR A 62 -3.21 -7.31 30.90
CA THR A 62 -4.04 -8.31 30.20
C THR A 62 -4.89 -7.75 29.06
N LEU A 63 -4.71 -6.48 28.68
CA LEU A 63 -5.34 -5.88 27.50
C LEU A 63 -4.43 -6.08 26.26
N TYR A 64 -5.07 -6.26 25.10
CA TYR A 64 -4.39 -6.32 23.81
C TYR A 64 -4.50 -4.96 23.13
N THR A 65 -3.37 -4.44 22.64
CA THR A 65 -3.30 -3.22 21.83
C THR A 65 -2.85 -3.60 20.42
N LEU A 66 -3.55 -3.09 19.40
CA LEU A 66 -3.14 -3.22 18.01
C LEU A 66 -1.90 -2.34 17.80
N ILE A 67 -0.85 -2.93 17.26
CA ILE A 67 0.38 -2.25 16.81
C ILE A 67 0.48 -2.27 15.30
#